data_AF-T1CJ19-F1
#
_entry.id   AF-T1CJ19-F1
#
_cell.length_a   1.000
_cell.length_b   1.000
_cell.length_c   1.000
_cell.angle_alpha   90.00
_cell.angle_beta   90.00
_cell.angle_gamma   90.00
#
_symmetry.space_group_name_H-M   'P 1'
#
loop_
_entity.id
_entity.type
_entity.pdbx_description
1 polymer ?
#
loop_
_entity_poly.entity_id
_entity_poly.type
_entity_poly.pdbx_seq_one_letter_code
_entity_poly.pdbx_strand_id
1 'polypeptide(L)' 'MIEHYQVSRQTVREAVRHLEQDGLVVRHRGRGTILSHSRFEQRLGSIYS' A
#
# COMPACT_ATOMS: atom_id res chain seq x y z
N MET A 1 4.43 7.75 -11.90
CA MET A 1 5.28 7.57 -10.69
C MET A 1 6.66 8.18 -10.89
N ILE A 2 7.46 7.70 -11.84
CA ILE A 2 8.83 8.23 -12.10
C ILE A 2 8.77 9.72 -12.44
N GLU A 3 7.96 10.12 -13.43
CA GLU A 3 7.80 11.52 -13.82
C GLU A 3 7.20 12.39 -12.71
N HIS A 4 6.27 11.82 -11.94
CA HIS A 4 5.55 12.53 -10.88
C HIS A 4 6.44 12.82 -9.66
N TYR A 5 7.32 11.89 -9.31
CA TYR A 5 8.21 12.00 -8.15
C TYR A 5 9.65 12.37 -8.53
N GLN A 6 9.96 12.52 -9.82
CA GLN A 6 11.29 12.80 -10.37
C GLN A 6 12.41 11.89 -9.82
N VAL A 7 12.08 10.61 -9.60
CA VAL A 7 13.04 9.60 -9.13
C VAL A 7 13.31 8.54 -10.19
N SER A 8 14.41 7.81 -10.03
CA SER A 8 14.76 6.72 -10.94
C SER A 8 13.73 5.56 -10.93
N ARG A 9 13.70 4.78 -12.02
CA ARG A 9 12.95 3.51 -12.09
C ARG A 9 13.28 2.56 -10.94
N GLN A 10 14.56 2.50 -10.55
CA GLN A 10 15.03 1.62 -9.49
C GLN A 10 14.50 2.04 -8.13
N THR A 11 14.49 3.36 -7.84
CA THR A 11 13.94 3.93 -6.62
C THR A 11 12.45 3.61 -6.47
N VAL A 12 11.67 3.73 -7.54
CA VAL A 12 10.25 3.36 -7.52
C VAL A 12 10.08 1.86 -7.25
N ARG A 13 10.90 1.01 -7.88
CA ARG A 13 10.83 -0.45 -7.67
C ARG A 13 11.18 -0.83 -6.23
N GLU A 14 12.16 -0.17 -5.62
CA GLU A 14 12.53 -0.43 -4.24
C GLU A 14 11.43 -0.01 -3.27
N ALA A 15 10.86 1.18 -3.47
CA ALA A 15 9.74 1.65 -2.67
C ALA A 15 8.54 0.69 -2.74
N VAL A 16 8.18 0.22 -3.94
CA VAL A 16 7.09 -0.76 -4.11
C VAL A 16 7.42 -2.10 -3.43
N ARG A 17 8.68 -2.56 -3.47
CA ARG A 17 9.10 -3.76 -2.75
C ARG A 17 8.92 -3.61 -1.24
N HIS A 18 9.30 -2.48 -0.66
CA HIS A 18 9.10 -2.23 0.76
C HIS A 18 7.61 -2.23 1.12
N LEU A 19 6.76 -1.59 0.31
CA LEU A 19 5.31 -1.62 0.52
C LEU A 19 4.72 -3.03 0.42
N GLU A 20 5.27 -3.89 -0.46
CA GLU A 20 4.87 -5.30 -0.54
C GLU A 20 5.31 -6.08 0.71
N GLN A 21 6.52 -5.83 1.22
CA GLN A 21 7.05 -6.44 2.44
C GLN A 21 6.25 -6.02 3.68
N ASP A 22 5.82 -4.77 3.74
CA ASP A 22 4.98 -4.22 4.81
C ASP A 22 3.52 -4.71 4.70
N GLY A 23 3.18 -5.46 3.65
CA GLY A 23 1.83 -5.97 3.40
C GLY A 23 0.82 -4.88 3.04
N LEU A 24 1.28 -3.67 2.72
CA LEU A 24 0.45 -2.52 2.34
C LEU A 24 -0.04 -2.62 0.90
N VAL A 25 0.71 -3.32 0.03
CA VAL A 25 0.32 -3.60 -1.34
C VAL A 25 0.55 -5.06 -1.71
N VAL A 26 -0.25 -5.54 -2.66
CA VAL A 26 -0.18 -6.92 -3.16
C VAL A 26 -0.12 -6.92 -4.69
N ARG A 27 0.74 -7.78 -5.24
CA ARG A 27 0.83 -7.99 -6.69
C ARG A 27 -0.14 -9.05 -7.16
N HIS A 28 -1.04 -8.67 -8.06
CA HIS A 28 -1.89 -9.60 -8.78
C HIS A 28 -1.35 -9.80 -10.20
N ARG A 29 -1.09 -11.05 -10.56
CA ARG A 29 -0.65 -11.42 -11.92
C ARG A 29 -1.64 -10.87 -12.95
N GLY A 30 -1.15 -10.13 -13.94
CA GLY A 30 -1.96 -9.52 -15.00
C GLY A 30 -2.76 -8.27 -14.59
N ARG A 31 -2.71 -7.83 -13.33
CA ARG A 31 -3.52 -6.71 -12.81
C ARG A 31 -2.70 -5.59 -12.17
N GLY A 32 -1.39 -5.81 -11.93
CA GLY A 32 -0.50 -4.83 -11.31
C GLY A 32 -0.49 -4.91 -9.78
N THR A 33 -0.15 -3.79 -9.14
CA THR A 33 -0.05 -3.65 -7.68
C THR A 33 -1.33 -3.03 -7.12
N ILE A 34 -1.95 -3.67 -6.13
CA ILE A 34 -3.23 -3.26 -5.51
C ILE A 34 -3.00 -2.98 -4.02
N LEU A 35 -3.74 -2.02 -3.45
CA LEU A 35 -3.72 -1.75 -2.02
C LEU A 35 -4.30 -2.93 -1.21
N SER A 36 -3.56 -3.35 -0.20
CA SER A 36 -4.06 -4.27 0.82
C SER A 36 -5.00 -3.51 1.74
N HIS A 37 -6.30 -3.77 1.63
CA HIS A 37 -7.29 -3.17 2.52
C HIS A 37 -7.20 -3.88 3.88
N SER A 38 -6.36 -3.37 4.78
CA SER A 38 -6.45 -3.75 6.19
C SER A 38 -7.81 -3.29 6.72
N ARG A 39 -8.68 -4.24 7.06
CA ARG A 39 -9.93 -3.92 7.74
C ARG A 39 -9.59 -3.40 9.13
N PHE A 40 -9.58 -2.07 9.28
CA PHE A 40 -9.61 -1.44 10.59
C PHE A 40 -10.93 -1.83 11.25
N GLU A 41 -10.91 -2.85 12.12
CA GLU A 41 -11.98 -3.10 13.07
C GLU A 41 -11.89 -2.05 14.18
N GLN A 42 -12.39 -0.84 13.89
CA GLN A 42 -12.62 0.14 14.95
C GLN A 42 -13.76 -0.39 15.83
N ARG A 43 -13.41 -0.93 17.00
CA ARG A 43 -14.41 -1.17 18.04
C ARG A 43 -14.99 0.20 18.40
N LEU A 44 -16.26 0.42 18.06
CA LEU A 44 -17.07 1.54 18.57
C LEU A 44 -17.19 1.38 20.09
N GLY A 45 -16.14 1.72 20.81
CA GLY A 45 -16.12 1.75 22.26
C GLY A 45 -16.95 2.92 22.74
N SER A 46 -18.15 2.63 23.25
CA SER A 46 -18.94 3.46 24.15
C SER A 46 -19.20 4.89 23.69
N ILE A 47 -20.16 5.09 22.77
CA ILE A 47 -20.89 6.36 22.70
C ILE A 47 -22.20 6.19 23.46
N TYR A 48 -22.13 6.09 24.78
CA TYR A 48 -23.23 6.47 25.67
C TYR A 48 -22.61 7.00 26.96
N SER A 49 -22.83 8.31 27.18
CA SER A 49 -22.67 9.00 28.47
C SER A 49 -23.99 8.95 29.23
#